data_AF-A0A0F9FQA6-F1
#
_entry.id   AF-A0A0F9FQA6-F1
#
_cell.length_a   1.000
_cell.length_b   1.000
_cell.length_c   1.000
_cell.angle_alpha   90.00
_cell.angle_beta   90.00
_cell.angle_gamma   90.00
#
_symmetry.space_group_name_H-M   'P 1'
#
loop_
_entity.id
_entity.type
_entity.pdbx_description
1 polymer ?
#
loop_
_entity_poly.entity_id
_entity_poly.type
_entity_poly.pdbx_seq_one_letter_code
_entity_poly.pdbx_strand_id
1 'polypeptide(L)'
;MWIGIAIFVLMVGSVLFHLLTPWYFTPIASNWTSIDTAVDVTFWVTGAVFVAINSFMVYAVIRYRHRKGSRAHYEPENAWLEKQLT
;
A
#
# COMPACT_ATOMS: atom_id res chain seq x y z
N MET A 1 1.90 -7.52 -17.48
CA MET A 1 3.18 -6.80 -17.20
C MET A 1 2.94 -5.31 -17.09
N TRP A 2 2.32 -4.66 -18.09
CA TRP A 2 1.96 -3.23 -18.05
C TRP A 2 1.20 -2.82 -16.79
N ILE A 3 0.22 -3.62 -16.35
CA ILE A 3 -0.52 -3.35 -15.12
C ILE A 3 0.40 -3.29 -13.88
N GLY A 4 1.35 -4.21 -13.74
CA GLY A 4 2.28 -4.21 -12.60
C GLY A 4 3.19 -2.97 -12.59
N ILE A 5 3.63 -2.53 -13.77
CA ILE A 5 4.40 -1.28 -13.92
C ILE A 5 3.52 -0.08 -13.58
N ALA A 6 2.26 -0.05 -14.06
CA ALA A 6 1.32 1.02 -13.77
C ALA A 6 1.05 1.12 -12.26
N ILE A 7 0.80 0.00 -11.57
CA ILE A 7 0.63 -0.03 -10.11
C ILE A 7 1.88 0.52 -9.41
N PHE A 8 3.07 0.11 -9.84
CA PHE A 8 4.32 0.59 -9.25
C PHE A 8 4.49 2.11 -9.42
N VAL A 9 4.27 2.62 -10.64
CA VAL A 9 4.35 4.06 -10.94
C VAL A 9 3.31 4.84 -10.13
N LEU A 10 2.08 4.35 -10.01
CA LEU A 10 1.04 4.97 -9.20
C LEU A 10 1.40 4.96 -7.72
N MET A 11 1.92 3.85 -7.19
CA MET A 11 2.35 3.75 -5.79
C MET A 11 3.46 4.77 -5.48
N VAL A 12 4.53 4.78 -6.27
CA VAL A 12 5.66 5.69 -6.08
C VAL A 12 5.24 7.14 -6.32
N GLY A 13 4.44 7.38 -7.36
CA GLY A 13 3.89 8.68 -7.70
C GLY A 13 3.04 9.26 -6.58
N SER A 14 2.16 8.47 -5.97
CA SER A 14 1.33 8.90 -4.83
C SER A 14 2.15 9.24 -3.60
N VAL A 15 3.16 8.43 -3.26
CA VAL A 15 4.06 8.70 -2.12
C VAL A 15 4.85 9.97 -2.36
N LEU A 16 5.49 10.11 -3.53
CA LEU A 16 6.23 11.31 -3.88
C LEU A 16 5.33 12.54 -3.93
N PHE A 17 4.13 12.43 -4.52
CA PHE A 17 3.18 13.52 -4.58
C PHE A 17 2.79 13.98 -3.17
N HIS A 18 2.52 13.06 -2.25
CA HIS A 18 2.23 13.43 -0.87
C HIS A 18 3.42 14.13 -0.18
N LEU A 19 4.64 13.61 -0.34
CA LEU A 19 5.83 14.18 0.30
C LEU A 19 6.28 15.53 -0.29
N LEU A 20 5.97 15.77 -1.57
CA LEU A 20 6.40 16.96 -2.31
C LEU A 20 5.32 18.04 -2.37
N THR A 21 4.07 17.74 -1.99
CA THR A 21 3.00 18.72 -2.03
C THR A 21 2.81 19.41 -0.68
N PRO A 22 2.53 20.73 -0.66
CA PRO A 22 2.51 21.51 0.56
C PRO A 22 1.18 21.40 1.35
N TRP A 23 0.43 20.30 1.18
CA TRP A 23 -0.86 20.09 1.85
C TRP A 23 -0.69 19.57 3.29
N TYR A 24 0.24 20.19 4.02
CA TYR A 24 0.47 19.91 5.43
C TYR A 24 -0.42 20.78 6.30
N PHE A 25 -0.59 20.38 7.57
CA PHE A 25 -1.36 21.15 8.53
C PHE A 25 -0.86 22.59 8.63
N THR A 26 -1.80 23.53 8.61
CA THR A 26 -1.53 24.92 8.95
C THR A 26 -1.15 25.05 10.42
N PRO A 27 -0.40 26.10 10.83
CA PRO A 27 0.00 26.29 12.22
C PRO A 27 -1.19 26.24 13.19
N ILE A 28 -0.96 25.60 14.35
CA ILE A 28 -1.95 25.28 15.37
C ILE A 28 -2.63 26.57 15.88
N ALA A 29 -3.95 26.66 15.75
CA ALA A 29 -4.72 27.83 16.21
C ALA A 29 -5.18 27.73 17.70
N SER A 30 -5.24 26.53 18.29
CA SER A 30 -5.47 26.27 19.74
C SER A 30 -5.19 24.78 20.09
N ASN A 31 -5.16 24.36 21.37
CA ASN A 31 -4.86 23.02 21.93
C ASN A 31 -5.44 21.78 21.20
N TRP A 32 -4.95 21.48 20.00
CA TRP A 32 -5.38 20.36 19.15
C TRP A 32 -4.25 19.34 18.95
N THR A 33 -3.17 19.43 19.73
CA THR A 33 -1.98 18.56 19.62
C THR A 33 -2.32 17.06 19.62
N SER A 34 -3.33 16.64 20.39
CA SER A 34 -3.77 15.25 20.41
C SER A 34 -4.39 14.81 19.08
N ILE A 35 -5.11 15.70 18.40
CA ILE A 35 -5.74 15.44 17.09
C ILE A 35 -4.66 15.40 16.01
N ASP A 36 -3.74 16.36 16.00
CA ASP A 36 -2.62 16.38 15.04
C ASP A 36 -1.82 15.08 15.15
N THR A 37 -1.49 14.67 16.38
CA THR A 37 -0.80 13.40 16.65
C THR A 37 -1.59 12.20 16.12
N ALA A 38 -2.91 12.16 16.34
CA ALA A 38 -3.75 11.06 15.86
C ALA A 38 -3.80 10.98 14.33
N VAL A 39 -3.83 12.13 13.65
CA VAL A 39 -3.77 12.17 12.18
C VAL A 39 -2.41 11.71 11.68
N ASP A 40 -1.31 12.18 12.28
CA ASP A 40 0.04 11.75 11.90
C ASP A 40 0.21 10.22 12.05
N VAL A 41 -0.24 9.67 13.18
CA VAL A 41 -0.22 8.21 13.40
C VAL A 41 -1.06 7.49 12.34
N THR A 42 -2.27 7.96 12.08
CA THR A 42 -3.15 7.34 11.08
C THR A 42 -2.55 7.41 9.69
N PHE A 43 -1.94 8.54 9.33
CA PHE A 43 -1.26 8.74 8.05
C PHE A 43 -0.11 7.74 7.88
N TRP A 44 0.78 7.63 8.87
CA TRP A 44 1.91 6.71 8.77
C TRP A 44 1.49 5.24 8.73
N VAL A 45 0.51 4.85 9.56
CA VAL A 45 -0.01 3.48 9.58
C VAL A 45 -0.68 3.13 8.24
N THR A 46 -1.61 3.95 7.77
CA THR A 46 -2.32 3.70 6.51
C THR A 46 -1.38 3.80 5.30
N GLY A 47 -0.44 4.74 5.31
CA GLY A 47 0.59 4.89 4.28
C GLY A 47 1.52 3.67 4.21
N ALA A 48 1.97 3.14 5.35
CA ALA A 48 2.80 1.94 5.38
C ALA A 48 2.05 0.72 4.82
N VAL A 49 0.79 0.53 5.23
CA VAL A 49 -0.08 -0.54 4.70
C VAL A 49 -0.32 -0.38 3.20
N PHE A 50 -0.57 0.84 2.72
CA PHE A 50 -0.72 1.15 1.30
C PHE A 50 0.53 0.72 0.50
N VAL A 51 1.73 1.06 0.96
CA VAL A 51 2.99 0.68 0.30
C VAL A 51 3.19 -0.84 0.34
N ALA A 52 2.92 -1.49 1.47
CA ALA A 52 3.07 -2.94 1.62
C ALA A 52 2.16 -3.72 0.66
N ILE A 53 0.87 -3.36 0.61
CA ILE A 53 -0.11 -4.02 -0.26
C ILE A 53 0.22 -3.79 -1.73
N ASN A 54 0.52 -2.57 -2.15
CA ASN A 54 0.85 -2.29 -3.55
C ASN A 54 2.15 -2.96 -3.98
N SER A 55 3.17 -2.99 -3.13
CA SER A 55 4.42 -3.71 -3.39
C SER A 55 4.17 -5.21 -3.56
N PHE A 56 3.34 -5.80 -2.70
CA PHE A 56 2.92 -7.20 -2.84
C PHE A 56 2.18 -7.45 -4.15
N MET A 57 1.25 -6.56 -4.54
CA MET A 57 0.52 -6.66 -5.81
C MET A 57 1.45 -6.57 -7.02
N VAL A 58 2.41 -5.64 -7.03
CA VAL A 58 3.43 -5.52 -8.07
C VAL A 58 4.23 -6.82 -8.17
N TYR A 59 4.71 -7.33 -7.03
CA TYR A 59 5.43 -8.59 -6.96
C TYR A 59 4.59 -9.75 -7.51
N ALA A 60 3.34 -9.90 -7.09
CA ALA A 60 2.46 -10.98 -7.52
C ALA A 60 2.19 -10.93 -9.03
N VAL A 61 1.89 -9.75 -9.59
CA VAL A 61 1.65 -9.56 -11.03
C VAL A 61 2.89 -9.90 -11.86
N ILE A 62 4.09 -9.59 -11.38
CA ILE A 62 5.34 -9.89 -12.09
C ILE A 62 5.71 -11.37 -11.95
N ARG A 63 5.66 -11.90 -10.73
CA ARG A 63 6.09 -13.26 -10.38
C ARG A 63 5.16 -14.34 -10.93
N TYR A 64 3.84 -14.10 -10.87
CA TYR A 64 2.79 -15.04 -11.29
C TYR A 64 2.13 -14.65 -12.61
N ARG A 65 2.81 -13.86 -13.46
CA ARG A 65 2.31 -13.54 -14.80
C ARG A 65 2.04 -14.82 -15.59
N HIS A 66 0.98 -14.80 -16.40
CA HIS A 66 0.66 -15.90 -17.31
C HIS A 66 1.85 -16.21 -18.24
N ARG A 67 2.17 -17.50 -18.37
CA ARG A 67 3.15 -18.05 -19.30
C ARG A 67 2.51 -19.22 -20.02
N LYS A 68 2.79 -19.36 -21.33
CA LYS A 68 2.30 -20.52 -22.10
C LYS A 68 2.75 -21.81 -21.41
N GLY A 69 1.80 -22.71 -21.16
CA GLY A 69 2.03 -23.98 -20.45
C GLY A 69 2.01 -23.92 -18.91
N SER A 70 1.90 -22.72 -18.31
CA SER A 70 1.74 -22.58 -16.85
C SER A 70 0.25 -22.67 -16.49
N ARG A 71 -0.09 -23.60 -15.59
CA ARG A 71 -1.40 -23.67 -14.93
C ARG A 71 -1.25 -23.14 -13.50
N ALA A 72 -2.27 -22.42 -13.03
CA ALA A 72 -2.34 -22.00 -11.64
C ALA A 72 -2.47 -23.26 -10.76
N HIS A 73 -1.69 -23.29 -9.67
CA HIS A 73 -1.87 -24.29 -8.63
C HIS A 73 -3.15 -23.96 -7.86
N TYR A 74 -4.05 -24.93 -7.73
CA TYR A 74 -5.31 -24.76 -7.02
C TYR A 74 -5.10 -25.13 -5.56
N GLU A 75 -5.14 -24.14 -4.67
CA GLU A 75 -5.03 -24.29 -3.22
C GLU A 75 -6.22 -23.54 -2.59
N PRO A 76 -7.26 -24.24 -2.10
CA PRO A 76 -8.54 -23.61 -1.75
C PRO A 76 -8.55 -22.87 -0.41
N GLU A 77 -7.84 -23.36 0.61
CA GLU A 77 -7.82 -22.74 1.94
C GLU A 77 -6.44 -22.82 2.58
N ASN A 78 -6.08 -21.83 3.39
CA ASN A 78 -4.86 -21.86 4.19
C ASN A 78 -5.14 -21.28 5.58
N ALA A 79 -5.54 -22.15 6.49
CA ALA A 79 -5.93 -21.79 7.86
C ALA A 79 -4.83 -21.03 8.64
N TRP A 80 -3.55 -21.27 8.33
CA TRP A 80 -2.45 -20.54 8.98
C TRP A 80 -2.36 -19.11 8.47
N LEU A 81 -2.46 -18.90 7.15
CA LEU A 81 -2.42 -17.57 6.54
C LEU A 81 -3.64 -16.74 6.96
N GLU A 82 -4.82 -17.34 6.95
CA GLU A 82 -6.07 -16.69 7.37
C GLU A 82 -6.00 -16.21 8.83
N LYS A 83 -5.45 -17.03 9.73
CA LYS A 83 -5.23 -16.67 11.13
C LYS A 83 -4.22 -15.54 11.33
N GLN A 84 -3.25 -15.38 10.41
CA GLN A 84 -2.28 -14.29 10.51
C GLN A 84 -2.78 -12.96 9.95
N LEU A 85 -3.71 -13.00 8.99
CA LEU A 85 -4.26 -11.82 8.33
C LEU A 85 -5.55 -11.28 8.98
N THR A 86 -6.12 -12.02 9.93
CA THR A 86 -7.34 -11.67 10.71
C THR A 86 -6.97 -11.28 12.13
#